data_AF-Q111L7-F1
#
_entry.id   AF-Q111L7-F1
#
_cell.length_a   1.000
_cell.length_b   1.000
_cell.length_c   1.000
_cell.angle_alpha   90.00
_cell.angle_beta   90.00
_cell.angle_gamma   90.00
#
_symmetry.space_group_name_H-M   'P 1'
#
loop_
_entity.id
_entity.type
_entity.pdbx_description
1 polymer ?
#
loop_
_entity_poly.entity_id
_entity_poly.type
_entity_poly.pdbx_seq_one_letter_code
_entity_poly.pdbx_strand_id
1 'polypeptide(L)'
;MTPTLFGRWQTRLLLLATVGILITIPFGELIYFLVLGYIAVLGLFWDILYDLLQKFRWDRDWPGIYQLLAAIWEAIFLLFIAKTIDLPLLEMSDFKIKNFALHYSLVWLGLYIVSQTVMRIYFPRWRFRGGRWL
;
A
#
# COMPACT_ATOMS: atom_id res chain seq x y z
N MET A 1 -2.23 -0.22 21.26
CA MET A 1 -1.96 -1.57 20.73
C MET A 1 -1.42 -1.40 19.34
N THR A 2 -0.12 -1.61 19.17
CA THR A 2 0.57 -1.36 17.91
C THR A 2 0.36 -2.56 16.98
N PRO A 3 0.20 -2.34 15.67
CA PRO A 3 0.14 -3.45 14.72
C PRO A 3 1.42 -4.29 14.79
N THR A 4 1.28 -5.61 14.70
CA THR A 4 2.44 -6.48 14.47
C THR A 4 2.81 -6.42 12.98
N LEU A 5 4.09 -6.64 12.64
CA LEU A 5 4.53 -6.71 11.24
C LEU A 5 3.65 -7.67 10.41
N PHE A 6 3.35 -8.84 10.98
CA PHE A 6 2.49 -9.83 10.33
C PHE A 6 1.06 -9.33 10.11
N GLY A 7 0.48 -8.63 11.09
CA GLY A 7 -0.83 -7.99 10.92
C GLY A 7 -0.84 -6.89 9.84
N ARG A 8 0.25 -6.11 9.74
CA ARG A 8 0.42 -5.09 8.69
C ARG A 8 0.42 -5.73 7.31
N TRP A 9 1.21 -6.78 7.12
CA TRP A 9 1.27 -7.52 5.86
C TRP A 9 -0.07 -8.16 5.50
N GLN A 10 -0.74 -8.84 6.44
CA GLN A 10 -2.06 -9.42 6.20
C GLN A 10 -3.06 -8.35 5.75
N THR A 11 -3.10 -7.21 6.44
CA THR A 11 -4.03 -6.13 6.12
C THR A 11 -3.71 -5.51 4.75
N ARG A 12 -2.43 -5.25 4.47
CA ARG A 12 -1.97 -4.70 3.18
C ARG A 12 -2.37 -5.62 2.03
N LEU A 13 -2.03 -6.90 2.12
CA LEU A 13 -2.33 -7.88 1.07
C LEU A 13 -3.84 -8.05 0.88
N LEU A 14 -4.61 -8.14 1.96
CA LEU A 14 -6.08 -8.24 1.89
C LEU A 14 -6.68 -7.03 1.18
N LEU A 15 -6.28 -5.82 1.56
CA LEU A 15 -6.84 -4.61 0.97
C LEU A 15 -6.39 -4.41 -0.48
N LEU A 16 -5.14 -4.74 -0.82
CA LEU A 16 -4.65 -4.67 -2.20
C LEU A 16 -5.35 -5.70 -3.10
N ALA A 17 -5.52 -6.93 -2.62
CA ALA A 17 -6.20 -8.00 -3.34
C ALA A 17 -7.71 -7.76 -3.51
N THR A 18 -8.33 -6.94 -2.66
CA THR A 18 -9.75 -6.62 -2.75
C THR A 18 -9.97 -5.23 -3.34
N VAL A 19 -9.77 -4.19 -2.53
CA VAL A 19 -9.98 -2.78 -2.90
C VAL A 19 -9.06 -2.37 -4.04
N GLY A 20 -7.78 -2.75 -3.99
CA GLY A 20 -6.82 -2.41 -5.04
C GLY A 20 -7.24 -2.99 -6.40
N ILE A 21 -7.60 -4.27 -6.45
CA ILE A 21 -8.09 -4.91 -7.67
C ILE A 21 -9.38 -4.25 -8.16
N LEU A 22 -10.35 -4.01 -7.27
CA LEU A 22 -11.63 -3.37 -7.63
C LEU A 22 -11.44 -1.98 -8.25
N ILE A 23 -10.50 -1.18 -7.71
CA ILE A 23 -10.18 0.15 -8.25
C ILE A 23 -9.38 0.06 -9.55
N THR A 24 -8.65 -1.02 -9.77
CA THR A 24 -7.82 -1.22 -10.97
C THR A 24 -8.63 -1.70 -12.18
N ILE A 25 -9.73 -2.43 -11.97
CA ILE A 25 -10.60 -2.95 -13.05
C ILE A 25 -11.01 -1.88 -14.09
N PRO A 26 -11.51 -0.68 -13.69
CA PRO A 26 -11.90 0.36 -14.64
C PRO A 26 -10.78 0.85 -15.57
N PHE A 27 -9.52 0.66 -15.21
CA PHE A 27 -8.38 1.07 -16.03
C PHE A 27 -8.07 0.07 -17.15
N GLY A 28 -8.53 -1.18 -17.04
CA GLY A 28 -8.53 -2.17 -18.12
C GLY A 28 -7.18 -2.67 -18.65
N GLU A 29 -6.06 -2.01 -18.32
CA GLU A 29 -4.73 -2.36 -18.81
C GLU A 29 -3.98 -3.27 -17.81
N LEU A 30 -3.33 -4.31 -18.34
CA LEU A 30 -2.53 -5.25 -17.55
C LEU A 30 -1.40 -4.55 -16.76
N ILE A 31 -0.87 -3.45 -17.31
CA ILE A 31 0.18 -2.64 -16.70
C ILE A 31 -0.23 -2.18 -15.29
N TYR A 32 -1.47 -1.74 -15.07
CA TYR A 32 -1.90 -1.27 -13.74
C TYR A 32 -2.04 -2.41 -12.72
N PHE A 33 -2.36 -3.63 -13.17
CA PHE A 33 -2.32 -4.81 -12.31
C PHE A 33 -0.89 -5.17 -11.92
N LEU A 34 0.07 -5.03 -12.85
CA LEU A 34 1.49 -5.21 -12.55
C LEU A 34 1.99 -4.15 -11.57
N VAL A 35 1.63 -2.88 -11.77
CA VAL A 35 1.91 -1.78 -10.83
C VAL A 35 1.42 -2.12 -9.42
N LEU A 36 0.18 -2.62 -9.30
CA LEU A 36 -0.38 -3.05 -8.02
C LEU A 36 0.45 -4.19 -7.40
N GLY A 37 0.87 -5.17 -8.19
CA GLY A 37 1.76 -6.25 -7.77
C GLY A 37 3.11 -5.74 -7.26
N TYR A 38 3.74 -4.82 -7.99
CA TYR A 38 5.00 -4.20 -7.58
C TYR A 38 4.86 -3.39 -6.28
N ILE A 39 3.77 -2.62 -6.13
CA ILE A 39 3.45 -1.91 -4.88
C ILE A 39 3.23 -2.88 -3.72
N ALA A 40 2.56 -4.02 -3.97
CA ALA A 40 2.37 -5.04 -2.95
C ALA A 40 3.71 -5.58 -2.45
N VAL A 41 4.60 -5.97 -3.36
CA VAL A 41 5.91 -6.55 -3.04
C VAL A 41 6.82 -5.51 -2.37
N LEU A 42 7.01 -4.34 -2.98
CA LEU A 42 7.83 -3.26 -2.42
C LEU A 42 7.28 -2.80 -1.07
N GLY A 43 5.96 -2.75 -0.93
CA GLY A 43 5.28 -2.40 0.30
C GLY A 43 5.59 -3.34 1.48
N LEU A 44 5.79 -4.65 1.23
CA LEU A 44 6.20 -5.59 2.27
C LEU A 44 7.58 -5.25 2.82
N PHE A 45 8.52 -4.86 1.97
CA PHE A 45 9.86 -4.41 2.37
C PHE A 45 9.78 -3.10 3.16
N TRP A 46 9.00 -2.13 2.67
CA TRP A 46 8.79 -0.86 3.37
C TRP A 46 8.15 -1.05 4.74
N ASP A 47 7.21 -1.98 4.89
CA ASP A 47 6.58 -2.28 6.17
C ASP A 47 7.59 -2.77 7.23
N ILE A 48 8.65 -3.49 6.84
CA ILE A 48 9.75 -3.86 7.76
C ILE A 48 10.46 -2.61 8.26
N LEU A 49 10.85 -1.72 7.33
CA LEU A 49 11.55 -0.49 7.66
C LEU A 49 10.68 0.41 8.54
N TYR A 50 9.39 0.56 8.20
CA TYR A 50 8.44 1.34 8.98
C TYR A 50 8.20 0.76 10.37
N ASP A 51 8.13 -0.56 10.52
CA ASP A 51 8.02 -1.23 11.83
C ASP A 51 9.29 -1.03 12.68
N LEU A 52 10.47 -1.07 12.07
CA LEU A 52 11.73 -0.76 12.75
C LEU A 52 11.76 0.70 13.24
N LEU A 53 11.43 1.65 12.36
CA LEU A 53 11.36 3.07 12.72
C LEU A 53 10.31 3.34 13.81
N GLN A 54 9.17 2.62 13.78
CA GLN A 54 8.12 2.71 14.77
C GLN A 54 8.61 2.38 16.18
N LYS A 55 9.50 1.38 16.34
CA LYS A 55 10.00 0.93 17.64
C LYS A 55 10.89 1.95 18.34
N PHE A 56 11.53 2.86 17.60
CA PHE A 56 12.36 3.93 18.17
C PHE A 56 11.53 5.08 18.77
N ARG A 57 10.23 5.16 18.49
CA ARG A 57 9.36 6.20 19.07
C ARG A 57 8.91 5.81 20.48
N TRP A 58 8.87 6.80 21.38
CA TRP A 58 8.34 6.65 22.74
C TRP A 58 6.95 5.99 22.76
N ASP A 59 6.03 6.47 21.92
CA ASP A 59 4.65 6.00 21.87
C ASP A 59 4.49 4.70 21.06
N ARG A 60 5.55 4.30 20.33
CA ARG A 60 5.57 3.17 19.39
C ARG A 60 4.42 3.17 18.38
N ASP A 61 3.76 4.30 18.15
CA ASP A 61 2.64 4.43 17.21
C ASP A 61 2.87 5.57 16.21
N TRP A 62 2.22 5.46 15.05
CA TRP A 62 2.28 6.45 13.98
C TRP A 62 0.90 7.10 13.80
N PRO A 63 0.83 8.44 13.80
CA PRO A 63 -0.30 9.18 13.25
C PRO A 63 -0.72 8.66 11.86
N GLY A 64 -2.04 8.58 11.61
CA GLY A 64 -2.57 8.11 10.32
C GLY A 64 -2.09 8.91 9.12
N ILE A 65 -1.73 10.19 9.30
CA ILE A 65 -1.17 11.03 8.23
C ILE A 65 0.16 10.51 7.69
N TYR A 66 0.92 9.76 8.50
CA TYR A 66 2.16 9.16 8.02
C TYR A 66 1.92 7.97 7.10
N GLN A 67 0.79 7.26 7.22
CA GLN A 67 0.38 6.29 6.22
C GLN A 67 0.13 6.96 4.87
N LEU A 68 -0.37 8.20 4.90
CA LEU A 68 -0.56 8.98 3.69
C LEU A 68 0.79 9.41 3.08
N LEU A 69 1.68 9.96 3.89
CA LEU A 69 3.02 10.37 3.44
C LEU A 69 3.87 9.18 2.96
N ALA A 70 3.73 8.02 3.59
CA ALA A 70 4.43 6.79 3.18
C ALA A 70 4.07 6.38 1.75
N ALA A 71 2.80 6.52 1.34
CA ALA A 71 2.42 6.19 -0.02
C ALA A 71 3.00 7.16 -1.07
N ILE A 72 3.09 8.45 -0.75
CA ILE A 72 3.78 9.40 -1.63
C ILE A 72 5.24 8.96 -1.84
N TRP A 73 5.89 8.53 -0.76
CA TRP A 73 7.25 7.99 -0.83
C TRP A 73 7.32 6.67 -1.62
N GLU A 74 6.42 5.72 -1.37
CA GLU A 74 6.33 4.45 -2.11
C GLU A 74 6.14 4.70 -3.62
N ALA A 75 5.35 5.70 -4.02
CA ALA A 75 5.17 6.09 -5.43
C ALA A 75 6.44 6.66 -6.05
N ILE A 76 7.10 7.60 -5.37
CA ILE A 76 8.36 8.21 -5.84
C ILE A 76 9.42 7.11 -6.00
N PHE A 77 9.50 6.21 -5.03
CA PHE A 77 10.44 5.10 -5.04
C PHE A 77 10.17 4.11 -6.17
N LEU A 78 8.90 3.77 -6.44
CA LEU A 78 8.52 2.93 -7.57
C LEU A 78 8.98 3.56 -8.90
N LEU A 79 8.69 4.85 -9.11
CA LEU A 79 9.09 5.58 -10.31
C LEU A 79 10.62 5.65 -10.45
N PHE A 80 11.33 5.83 -9.35
CA PHE A 80 12.80 5.84 -9.33
C PHE A 80 13.38 4.48 -9.72
N ILE A 81 12.87 3.38 -9.13
CA ILE A 81 13.30 2.03 -9.50
C ILE A 81 13.00 1.76 -10.97
N ALA A 82 11.79 2.08 -11.42
CA ALA A 82 11.38 1.80 -12.79
C ALA A 82 12.20 2.58 -13.85
N LYS A 83 12.83 3.69 -13.46
CA LYS A 83 13.75 4.45 -14.32
C LYS A 83 15.19 3.95 -14.28
N THR A 84 15.60 3.32 -13.18
CA THR A 84 16.99 2.92 -12.92
C THR A 84 17.25 1.46 -13.23
N ILE A 85 16.22 0.62 -13.09
CA ILE A 85 16.24 -0.81 -13.32
C ILE A 85 15.11 -1.11 -14.30
N ASP A 86 15.41 -1.81 -15.38
CA ASP A 86 14.39 -2.38 -16.25
C ASP A 86 13.59 -3.41 -15.45
N LEU A 87 12.45 -2.96 -14.91
CA LEU A 87 11.52 -3.84 -14.22
C LEU A 87 10.88 -4.77 -15.26
N PRO A 88 11.04 -6.09 -15.13
CA PRO A 88 10.45 -7.01 -16.09
C PRO A 88 8.94 -6.79 -16.18
N LEU A 89 8.41 -6.73 -17.40
CA LEU A 89 6.98 -6.51 -17.70
C LEU A 89 6.45 -5.08 -17.43
N LEU A 90 7.29 -4.13 -16.99
CA LEU A 90 6.94 -2.72 -16.87
C LEU A 90 7.71 -1.91 -17.92
N GLU A 91 7.18 -1.85 -19.14
CA GLU A 91 7.75 -0.99 -20.17
C GLU A 91 7.35 0.48 -19.92
N MET A 92 8.33 1.32 -19.58
CA MET A 92 8.13 2.76 -19.31
C MET A 92 7.64 3.54 -20.56
N SER A 93 7.77 2.96 -21.76
CA SER A 93 7.31 3.54 -23.03
C SER A 93 5.79 3.75 -23.09
N ASP A 94 5.01 2.91 -22.41
CA ASP A 94 3.54 3.01 -22.35
C ASP A 94 3.02 3.89 -21.20
N PHE A 95 3.92 4.40 -20.36
CA PHE A 95 3.55 5.03 -19.11
C PHE A 95 3.17 6.51 -19.29
N LYS A 96 1.88 6.79 -19.45
CA LYS A 96 1.37 8.16 -19.26
C LYS A 96 1.40 8.50 -17.76
N ILE A 97 2.37 9.32 -17.34
CA ILE A 97 2.54 9.78 -15.94
C ILE A 97 1.21 10.23 -15.30
N LYS A 98 0.35 10.90 -16.09
CA LYS A 98 -0.98 11.33 -15.65
C LYS A 98 -1.89 10.16 -15.26
N ASN A 99 -1.96 9.12 -16.08
CA ASN A 99 -2.81 7.94 -15.82
C ASN A 99 -2.29 7.14 -14.63
N PHE A 100 -0.97 6.99 -14.52
CA PHE A 100 -0.35 6.39 -13.34
C PHE A 100 -0.67 7.16 -12.06
N ALA A 101 -0.49 8.48 -12.06
CA ALA A 101 -0.78 9.30 -10.89
C ALA A 101 -2.25 9.20 -10.48
N LEU A 102 -3.16 9.14 -11.46
CA LEU A 102 -4.60 8.95 -11.21
C LEU A 102 -4.89 7.56 -10.63
N HIS A 103 -4.40 6.49 -11.26
CA HIS A 103 -4.55 5.12 -10.77
C HIS A 103 -3.99 4.96 -9.36
N TYR A 104 -2.74 5.36 -9.15
CA TYR A 104 -2.06 5.25 -7.87
C TYR A 104 -2.79 6.04 -6.77
N SER A 105 -3.19 7.29 -7.05
CA SER A 105 -3.89 8.11 -6.06
C SER A 105 -5.24 7.52 -5.68
N LEU A 106 -6.02 6.99 -6.63
CA LEU A 106 -7.28 6.32 -6.33
C LEU A 106 -7.08 5.06 -5.50
N VAL A 107 -6.13 4.20 -5.89
CA VAL A 107 -5.85 2.95 -5.18
C VAL A 107 -5.46 3.26 -3.73
N TRP A 108 -4.48 4.13 -3.54
CA TRP A 108 -3.98 4.48 -2.21
C TRP A 108 -5.02 5.21 -1.34
N LEU A 109 -5.77 6.18 -1.88
CA LEU A 109 -6.84 6.84 -1.12
C LEU A 109 -7.95 5.85 -0.76
N GLY A 110 -8.32 4.96 -1.67
CA GLY A 110 -9.29 3.89 -1.42
C GLY A 110 -8.83 2.96 -0.30
N LEU A 111 -7.58 2.47 -0.38
CA LEU A 111 -6.92 1.67 0.66
C LEU A 111 -6.96 2.38 2.02
N TYR A 112 -6.59 3.66 2.05
CA TYR A 112 -6.56 4.45 3.28
C TYR A 112 -7.97 4.59 3.87
N ILE A 113 -8.96 5.00 3.08
CA ILE A 113 -10.34 5.18 3.54
C ILE A 113 -10.89 3.87 4.09
N VAL A 114 -10.77 2.76 3.34
CA VAL A 114 -11.27 1.45 3.76
C VAL A 114 -10.55 0.97 5.04
N SER A 115 -9.24 1.19 5.15
CA SER A 115 -8.47 0.87 6.35
C SER A 115 -8.90 1.68 7.58
N GLN A 116 -9.26 2.96 7.41
CA GLN A 116 -9.65 3.82 8.53
C GLN A 116 -11.13 3.68 8.90
N THR A 117 -11.99 3.26 7.97
CA THR A 117 -13.45 3.19 8.18
C THR A 117 -13.94 1.74 8.21
N VAL A 118 -14.09 1.10 7.05
CA VAL A 118 -14.68 -0.23 6.85
C VAL A 118 -14.02 -1.28 7.74
N MET A 119 -12.69 -1.35 7.75
CA MET A 119 -11.98 -2.35 8.56
C MET A 119 -12.27 -2.19 10.06
N ARG A 120 -12.42 -0.95 10.55
CA ARG A 120 -12.69 -0.67 11.96
C ARG A 120 -14.14 -0.96 12.34
N ILE A 121 -15.08 -0.76 11.42
CA ILE A 121 -16.51 -0.99 11.62
C ILE A 121 -16.83 -2.49 11.60
N TYR A 122 -16.39 -3.20 10.55
CA TYR A 122 -16.76 -4.59 10.34
C TYR A 122 -15.87 -5.59 11.10
N PHE A 123 -14.62 -5.22 11.41
CA PHE A 123 -13.70 -6.09 12.14
C PHE A 123 -13.19 -5.45 13.44
N PRO A 124 -14.04 -5.26 14.47
CA PRO A 124 -13.59 -4.70 15.75
C PRO A 124 -12.45 -5.50 16.39
N ARG A 125 -12.45 -6.83 16.21
CA ARG A 125 -11.42 -7.76 16.74
C ARG A 125 -10.05 -7.56 16.10
N TRP A 126 -9.97 -7.01 14.89
CA TRP A 126 -8.72 -6.73 14.18
C TRP A 126 -7.81 -5.78 14.97
N ARG A 127 -8.39 -4.78 15.64
CA ARG A 127 -7.66 -3.84 16.50
C ARG A 127 -7.04 -4.51 17.73
N PHE A 128 -7.72 -5.50 18.30
CA PHE A 128 -7.26 -6.22 19.49
C PHE A 128 -6.22 -7.30 19.16
N ARG A 129 -6.10 -7.72 17.89
CA ARG A 129 -5.13 -8.73 17.44
C ARG A 129 -3.89 -8.14 16.77
N GLY A 130 -3.64 -6.84 16.94
CA GLY A 130 -2.48 -6.16 16.37
C GLY A 130 -2.50 -6.13 14.84
N GLY A 131 -3.67 -5.90 14.25
CA GLY A 131 -3.86 -5.82 12.80
C GLY A 131 -4.02 -7.18 12.10
N ARG A 132 -4.14 -8.28 12.84
CA ARG A 132 -4.43 -9.59 12.26
C ARG A 132 -5.92 -9.76 12.04
N TRP A 133 -6.29 -10.27 10.87
CA TRP A 133 -7.69 -10.56 10.52
C TRP A 133 -8.10 -11.99 10.93
N LEU A 134 -7.15 -12.93 10.94
CA LEU A 134 -7.30 -14.33 11.41
C LEU A 134 -6.73 -14.54 12.81
#